data_AF-A0A8T6YGG3-F1
#
_entry.id   AF-A0A8T6YGG3-F1
#
_cell.length_a   1.000
_cell.length_b   1.000
_cell.length_c   1.000
_cell.angle_alpha   90.00
_cell.angle_beta   90.00
_cell.angle_gamma   90.00
#
_symmetry.space_group_name_H-M   'P 1'
#
loop_
_entity.id
_entity.type
_entity.pdbx_description
1 polymer ?
#
loop_
_entity_poly.entity_id
_entity_poly.type
_entity_poly.pdbx_seq_one_letter_code
_entity_poly.pdbx_strand_id
1 'polypeptide(L)'
;MGFDDIKESNGKQYSGMRIGNSHVWNYHDAVWEETKTAPDLWQIKFGAIKGRKVAAPENSGAPLNTGYHWLIIADQRVVKINKDEYQTLMEGSKFKMGHRRPYWKNWNYAYPGQLTYRQRLIQIFRDTLEKLEQEEKEAIA
;
A
#
# COMPACT_ATOMS: atom_id res chain seq x y z
N MET A 1 4.23 22.75 -11.23
CA MET A 1 3.60 21.42 -11.40
C MET A 1 2.72 21.15 -10.20
N GLY A 2 1.41 21.00 -10.44
CA GLY A 2 0.43 20.62 -9.45
C GLY A 2 0.62 19.18 -8.95
N PHE A 3 -0.02 18.88 -7.81
CA PHE A 3 0.06 17.55 -7.20
C PHE A 3 -0.52 16.46 -8.11
N ASP A 4 -1.57 16.78 -8.85
CA ASP A 4 -2.29 15.87 -9.74
C ASP A 4 -1.75 15.82 -11.17
N ASP A 5 -0.71 16.61 -11.49
CA ASP A 5 -0.07 16.56 -12.80
C ASP A 5 0.49 15.16 -13.07
N ILE A 6 0.35 14.70 -14.32
CA ILE A 6 1.01 13.51 -14.83
C ILE A 6 2.52 13.77 -14.87
N LYS A 7 3.28 12.84 -14.30
CA LYS A 7 4.74 12.83 -14.18
C LYS A 7 5.26 11.59 -14.89
N GLU A 8 6.51 11.59 -15.31
CA GLU A 8 7.16 10.45 -15.96
C GLU A 8 8.39 10.01 -15.17
N SER A 9 8.60 8.69 -15.06
CA SER A 9 9.81 8.09 -14.50
C SER A 9 10.03 6.73 -15.15
N ASN A 10 11.22 6.47 -15.68
CA ASN A 10 11.59 5.21 -16.34
C ASN A 10 10.56 4.76 -17.39
N GLY A 11 10.09 5.70 -18.24
CA GLY A 11 9.08 5.46 -19.27
C GLY A 11 7.67 5.16 -18.76
N LYS A 12 7.41 5.29 -17.45
CA LYS A 12 6.09 5.09 -16.83
C LYS A 12 5.51 6.42 -16.36
N GLN A 13 4.27 6.69 -16.78
CA GLN A 13 3.51 7.83 -16.29
C GLN A 13 2.88 7.54 -14.91
N TYR A 14 2.91 8.52 -14.01
CA TYR A 14 2.31 8.45 -12.68
C TYR A 14 1.74 9.80 -12.24
N SER A 15 0.86 9.80 -11.23
CA SER A 15 0.28 11.00 -10.64
C SER A 15 0.30 10.95 -9.12
N GLY A 16 0.12 12.11 -8.49
CA GLY A 16 0.22 12.28 -7.04
C GLY A 16 1.64 12.63 -6.59
N MET A 17 2.03 12.11 -5.41
CA MET A 17 3.28 12.46 -4.75
C MET A 17 4.51 12.11 -5.62
N ARG A 18 5.50 13.00 -5.65
CA ARG A 18 6.77 12.78 -6.35
C ARG A 18 7.55 11.63 -5.73
N ILE A 19 8.23 10.84 -6.57
CA ILE A 19 9.17 9.80 -6.12
C ILE A 19 10.27 10.45 -5.26
N GLY A 20 10.63 9.81 -4.14
CA GLY A 20 11.60 10.32 -3.17
C GLY A 20 11.00 11.10 -1.99
N ASN A 21 9.75 11.57 -2.10
CA ASN A 21 9.06 12.18 -0.96
C ASN A 21 8.54 11.12 0.02
N SER A 22 8.28 11.53 1.26
CA SER A 22 7.74 10.65 2.30
C SER A 22 6.53 11.27 3.01
N HIS A 23 5.71 10.41 3.61
CA HIS A 23 4.65 10.82 4.51
C HIS A 23 4.73 10.01 5.79
N VAL A 24 4.57 10.68 6.92
CA VAL A 24 4.37 10.05 8.22
C VAL A 24 2.91 10.21 8.63
N TRP A 25 2.31 9.11 9.04
CA TRP A 25 0.90 9.05 9.42
C TRP A 25 0.76 8.42 10.80
N ASN A 26 -0.13 9.00 11.60
CA ASN A 26 -0.50 8.42 12.88
C ASN A 26 -1.82 7.68 12.69
N TYR A 27 -1.89 6.47 13.22
CA TYR A 27 -3.11 5.68 13.29
C TYR A 27 -3.63 5.72 14.72
N HIS A 28 -4.92 5.96 14.89
CA HIS A 28 -5.62 5.84 16.16
C HIS A 28 -6.83 4.91 15.99
N ASP A 29 -7.37 4.44 17.13
CA ASP A 29 -8.43 3.43 17.17
C ASP A 29 -8.08 2.18 16.34
N ALA A 30 -6.81 1.78 16.44
CA ALA A 30 -6.24 0.69 15.66
C ALA A 30 -6.56 -0.66 16.30
N VAL A 31 -7.20 -1.54 15.52
CA VAL A 31 -7.55 -2.90 15.91
C VAL A 31 -6.93 -3.87 14.93
N TRP A 32 -6.14 -4.80 15.46
CA TRP A 32 -5.56 -5.93 14.73
C TRP A 32 -6.29 -7.20 15.15
N GLU A 33 -7.01 -7.81 14.20
CA GLU A 33 -7.71 -9.07 14.38
C GLU A 33 -7.00 -10.13 13.55
N GLU A 34 -6.72 -11.29 14.15
CA GLU A 34 -6.13 -12.41 13.44
C GLU A 34 -6.75 -13.75 13.85
N THR A 35 -6.91 -14.62 12.87
CA THR A 35 -7.48 -15.96 13.04
C THR A 35 -6.54 -16.97 12.40
N LYS A 36 -6.09 -17.96 13.18
CA LYS A 36 -5.29 -19.06 12.66
C LYS A 36 -6.16 -19.95 11.77
N THR A 37 -5.82 -20.05 10.50
CA THR A 37 -6.60 -20.84 9.51
C THR A 37 -5.86 -22.07 9.01
N ALA A 38 -4.54 -22.16 9.20
CA ALA A 38 -3.72 -23.35 8.95
C ALA A 38 -2.49 -23.35 9.88
N PRO A 39 -1.65 -24.41 9.91
CA PRO A 39 -0.47 -24.47 10.78
C PRO A 39 0.42 -23.22 10.71
N ASP A 40 0.66 -22.74 9.50
CA ASP A 40 1.53 -21.58 9.20
C ASP A 40 0.79 -20.45 8.49
N LEU A 41 -0.55 -20.42 8.59
CA LEU A 41 -1.38 -19.40 7.93
C LEU A 41 -2.36 -18.77 8.90
N TRP A 42 -2.30 -17.44 8.98
CA TRP A 42 -3.24 -16.60 9.70
C TRP A 42 -3.93 -15.66 8.72
N GLN A 43 -5.25 -15.53 8.86
CA GLN A 43 -5.98 -14.44 8.22
C GLN A 43 -5.94 -13.24 9.14
N ILE A 44 -5.59 -12.08 8.59
CA ILE A 44 -5.46 -10.83 9.34
C ILE A 44 -6.44 -9.78 8.83
N LYS A 45 -6.88 -8.92 9.73
CA LYS A 45 -7.65 -7.73 9.43
C LYS A 45 -7.19 -6.60 10.34
N PHE A 46 -6.85 -5.47 9.72
CA PHE A 46 -6.45 -4.27 10.42
C PHE A 46 -7.40 -3.12 10.10
N GLY A 47 -8.04 -2.57 11.12
CA GLY A 47 -8.90 -1.40 11.02
C GLY A 47 -8.33 -0.27 11.87
N ALA A 48 -8.28 0.95 11.33
CA ALA A 48 -7.81 2.13 12.05
C ALA A 48 -8.26 3.41 11.36
N ILE A 49 -8.32 4.52 12.11
CA ILE A 49 -8.44 5.85 11.54
C ILE A 49 -7.04 6.42 11.34
N LYS A 50 -6.79 6.96 10.15
CA LYS A 50 -5.48 7.46 9.73
C LYS A 50 -5.50 8.98 9.59
N GLY A 51 -4.70 9.66 10.41
CA GLY A 51 -4.54 11.12 10.39
C GLY A 51 -3.16 11.57 9.91
N ARG A 52 -3.08 12.74 9.26
CA ARG A 52 -1.78 13.38 8.98
C ARG A 52 -1.17 13.84 10.30
N LYS A 53 0.14 13.66 10.45
CA LYS A 53 0.89 14.24 11.59
C LYS A 53 0.87 15.78 11.56
N VAL A 54 0.83 16.36 10.37
CA VAL A 54 0.76 17.81 10.14
C VAL A 54 -0.44 18.11 9.26
N ALA A 55 -1.22 19.13 9.62
CA ALA A 55 -2.38 19.56 8.84
C ALA A 55 -2.00 19.81 7.37
N ALA A 56 -2.88 19.41 6.46
CA ALA A 56 -2.67 19.68 5.04
C ALA A 56 -2.88 21.18 4.77
N PRO A 57 -2.13 21.79 3.83
CA PRO A 57 -2.45 23.13 3.34
C PRO A 57 -3.91 23.23 2.87
N GLU A 58 -4.49 24.43 2.95
CA GLU A 58 -5.83 24.68 2.43
C GLU A 58 -5.95 24.27 0.95
N ASN A 59 -7.10 23.69 0.58
CA ASN A 59 -7.39 23.19 -0.76
C ASN A 59 -6.40 22.13 -1.29
N SER A 60 -5.66 21.46 -0.41
CA SER A 60 -4.76 20.37 -0.79
C SER A 60 -5.30 19.00 -0.43
N GLY A 61 -4.82 17.98 -1.14
CA GLY A 61 -5.20 16.59 -0.92
C GLY A 61 -6.37 16.14 -1.79
N ALA A 62 -6.78 14.89 -1.57
CA ALA A 62 -7.88 14.30 -2.32
C ALA A 62 -9.24 14.82 -1.82
N PRO A 63 -10.23 15.01 -2.70
CA PRO A 63 -11.58 15.35 -2.28
C PRO A 63 -12.17 14.32 -1.31
N LEU A 64 -13.12 14.76 -0.48
CA LEU A 64 -13.91 13.87 0.38
C LEU A 64 -14.53 12.72 -0.42
N ASN A 65 -14.60 11.54 0.18
CA ASN A 65 -15.07 10.29 -0.41
C ASN A 65 -14.21 9.72 -1.56
N THR A 66 -13.00 10.26 -1.78
CA THR A 66 -12.02 9.60 -2.65
C THR A 66 -11.54 8.29 -2.01
N GLY A 67 -11.63 7.19 -2.74
CA GLY A 67 -11.14 5.88 -2.34
C GLY A 67 -9.77 5.59 -2.94
N TYR A 68 -8.88 4.96 -2.17
CA TYR A 68 -7.65 4.38 -2.67
C TYR A 68 -7.56 2.91 -2.28
N HIS A 69 -7.16 2.07 -3.23
CA HIS A 69 -6.92 0.65 -3.02
C HIS A 69 -5.43 0.40 -3.20
N TRP A 70 -4.81 -0.11 -2.14
CA TRP A 70 -3.40 -0.44 -2.09
C TRP A 70 -3.22 -1.93 -1.81
N LEU A 71 -2.26 -2.55 -2.48
CA LEU A 71 -1.70 -3.84 -2.08
C LEU A 71 -0.45 -3.56 -1.26
N ILE A 72 -0.33 -4.21 -0.10
CA ILE A 72 0.90 -4.21 0.69
C ILE A 72 1.46 -5.62 0.67
N ILE A 73 2.73 -5.75 0.32
CA ILE A 73 3.51 -6.98 0.47
C ILE A 73 4.57 -6.65 1.50
N ALA A 74 4.47 -7.24 2.68
CA ALA A 74 5.30 -6.88 3.82
C ALA A 74 5.48 -8.05 4.76
N ASP A 75 6.64 -8.06 5.42
CA ASP A 75 6.91 -8.94 6.54
C ASP A 75 6.55 -8.24 7.84
N GLN A 76 6.14 -9.04 8.82
CA GLN A 76 5.91 -8.59 10.18
C GLN A 76 6.89 -9.30 11.11
N ARG A 77 7.59 -8.51 11.93
CA ARG A 77 8.45 -9.00 13.00
C ARG A 77 7.90 -8.54 14.34
N VAL A 78 7.84 -9.47 15.28
CA VAL A 78 7.19 -9.25 16.56
C VAL A 78 8.11 -9.73 17.69
N VAL A 79 8.30 -8.88 18.69
CA VAL A 79 9.09 -9.19 19.89
C VAL A 79 8.20 -9.02 21.11
N LYS A 80 8.06 -10.07 21.93
CA LYS A 80 7.38 -9.95 23.23
C LYS A 80 8.21 -9.08 24.16
N ILE A 81 7.65 -7.98 24.64
CA ILE A 81 8.38 -7.02 25.49
C ILE A 81 7.99 -7.13 26.97
N ASN A 82 6.78 -7.63 27.26
CA ASN A 82 6.37 -8.02 28.61
C ASN A 82 5.23 -9.05 28.54
N LYS A 83 4.53 -9.28 29.66
CA LYS A 83 3.47 -10.29 29.78
C LYS A 83 2.40 -10.17 28.68
N ASP A 84 1.97 -8.94 28.39
CA ASP A 84 0.77 -8.65 27.61
C ASP A 84 1.05 -7.81 26.35
N GLU A 85 2.29 -7.34 26.17
CA GLU A 85 2.67 -6.46 25.07
C GLU A 85 3.75 -7.06 24.16
N TYR A 86 3.59 -6.75 22.87
CA TYR A 86 4.52 -7.12 21.82
C TYR A 86 4.85 -5.87 21.00
N GLN A 87 6.13 -5.66 20.73
CA GLN A 87 6.58 -4.66 19.77
C GLN A 87 6.46 -5.26 18.36
N THR A 88 5.71 -4.59 17.50
CA THR A 88 5.45 -5.02 16.12
C THR A 88 6.09 -4.06 15.13
N LEU A 89 6.84 -4.62 14.18
CA LEU A 89 7.39 -3.91 13.02
C LEU A 89 6.86 -4.56 11.75
N MET A 90 6.30 -3.76 10.84
CA MET A 90 5.90 -4.21 9.51
C MET A 90 6.66 -3.40 8.47
N GLU A 91 7.37 -4.09 7.58
CA GLU A 91 8.19 -3.47 6.54
C GLU A 91 7.98 -4.16 5.21
N GLY A 92 7.94 -3.36 4.14
CA GLY A 92 7.73 -3.89 2.81
C GLY A 92 7.32 -2.82 1.80
N SER A 93 6.67 -3.28 0.73
CA SER A 93 6.29 -2.46 -0.41
C SER A 93 4.79 -2.21 -0.46
N LYS A 94 4.41 -1.01 -0.89
CA LYS A 94 3.01 -0.58 -1.04
C LYS A 94 2.72 -0.15 -2.48
N PHE A 95 1.86 -0.91 -3.15
CA PHE A 95 1.52 -0.72 -4.57
C PHE A 95 0.11 -0.15 -4.73
N LYS A 96 -0.03 0.84 -5.62
CA LYS A 96 -1.37 1.37 -5.99
C LYS A 96 -2.07 0.35 -6.87
N MET A 97 -3.17 -0.21 -6.38
CA MET A 97 -4.04 -1.10 -7.16
C MET A 97 -5.10 -0.30 -7.91
N GLY A 98 -5.64 0.72 -7.26
CA GLY A 98 -6.65 1.56 -7.88
C GLY A 98 -7.02 2.79 -7.06
N HIS A 99 -7.87 3.60 -7.66
CA HIS A 99 -8.52 4.73 -7.00
C HIS A 99 -9.99 4.81 -7.44
N ARG A 100 -10.82 5.43 -6.61
CA ARG A 100 -12.23 5.70 -6.89
C ARG A 100 -12.49 7.16 -6.61
N ARG A 101 -12.94 7.91 -7.62
CA ARG A 101 -13.36 9.31 -7.44
C ARG A 101 -14.66 9.38 -6.64
N PRO A 102 -14.97 10.52 -5.99
CA PRO A 102 -16.14 10.64 -5.13
C PRO A 102 -17.46 10.26 -5.81
N TYR A 103 -17.60 10.58 -7.10
CA TYR A 103 -18.80 10.34 -7.92
C TYR A 103 -18.72 9.05 -8.76
N TRP A 104 -17.67 8.25 -8.63
CA TRP A 104 -17.53 6.99 -9.36
C TRP A 104 -18.18 5.84 -8.62
N LYS A 105 -19.00 5.06 -9.33
CA LYS A 105 -19.61 3.84 -8.78
C LYS A 105 -18.57 2.73 -8.56
N ASN A 106 -17.59 2.62 -9.46
CA ASN A 106 -16.60 1.54 -9.46
C ASN A 106 -15.17 2.09 -9.32
N TRP A 107 -14.25 1.21 -8.94
CA TRP A 107 -12.80 1.48 -8.99
C TRP A 107 -12.32 1.69 -10.43
N ASN A 108 -11.22 2.40 -10.62
CA ASN A 108 -10.67 2.69 -11.95
C ASN A 108 -10.37 1.42 -12.79
N TYR A 109 -9.99 0.30 -12.17
CA TYR A 109 -9.72 -0.96 -12.86
C TYR A 109 -10.96 -1.71 -13.35
N ALA A 110 -12.17 -1.15 -13.16
CA ALA A 110 -13.41 -1.67 -13.72
C ALA A 110 -13.78 -1.04 -15.07
N TYR A 111 -13.05 -0.02 -15.52
CA TYR A 111 -13.31 0.66 -16.79
C TYR A 111 -12.47 0.07 -17.94
N PRO A 112 -12.98 0.08 -19.18
CA PRO A 112 -12.25 -0.43 -20.34
C PRO A 112 -10.89 0.25 -20.54
N GLY A 113 -9.92 -0.48 -21.09
CA GLY A 113 -8.57 0.03 -21.37
C GLY A 113 -7.64 0.12 -20.16
N GLN A 114 -8.10 -0.32 -18.98
CA GLN A 114 -7.28 -0.45 -17.77
C GLN A 114 -7.01 -1.94 -17.48
N LEU A 115 -5.86 -2.24 -16.86
CA LEU A 115 -5.65 -3.57 -16.29
C LEU A 115 -6.68 -3.84 -15.20
N THR A 116 -7.27 -5.03 -15.21
CA THR A 116 -8.13 -5.48 -14.12
C THR A 116 -7.33 -5.63 -12.82
N TYR A 117 -8.01 -5.63 -11.67
CA TYR A 117 -7.39 -5.87 -10.37
C TYR A 117 -6.53 -7.14 -10.36
N ARG A 118 -7.07 -8.26 -10.88
CA ARG A 118 -6.38 -9.55 -10.88
C ARG A 118 -5.16 -9.55 -11.81
N GLN A 119 -5.26 -8.97 -13.01
CA GLN A 119 -4.10 -8.85 -13.90
C GLN A 119 -2.99 -8.01 -13.26
N ARG A 120 -3.35 -6.89 -12.63
CA ARG A 120 -2.38 -6.03 -11.94
C ARG A 120 -1.73 -6.74 -10.75
N LEU A 121 -2.52 -7.52 -9.99
CA LEU A 121 -2.05 -8.30 -8.85
C LEU A 121 -1.02 -9.35 -9.29
N ILE A 122 -1.35 -10.13 -10.33
CA ILE A 122 -0.44 -11.14 -10.91
C ILE A 122 0.84 -10.49 -11.40
N GLN A 123 0.75 -9.35 -12.09
CA GLN A 123 1.92 -8.62 -12.56
C GLN A 123 2.84 -8.22 -11.38
N ILE A 124 2.28 -7.61 -10.33
CA ILE A 124 3.07 -7.20 -9.16
C ILE A 124 3.77 -8.40 -8.50
N PHE A 125 3.08 -9.54 -8.35
CA PHE A 125 3.70 -10.72 -7.75
C PHE A 125 4.81 -11.30 -8.62
N ARG A 126 4.64 -11.32 -9.95
CA ARG A 126 5.72 -11.76 -10.87
C ARG A 126 6.92 -10.84 -10.79
N ASP A 127 6.72 -9.53 -10.91
CA ASP A 127 7.78 -8.53 -10.83
C ASP A 127 8.51 -8.61 -9.46
N THR A 128 7.77 -8.86 -8.37
CA THR A 128 8.33 -9.00 -7.02
C THR A 128 9.15 -10.29 -6.90
N LEU A 129 8.64 -11.42 -7.41
CA LEU A 129 9.35 -12.69 -7.38
C LEU A 129 10.64 -12.63 -8.20
N GLU A 130 10.58 -12.11 -9.43
CA GLU A 130 11.75 -11.95 -10.30
C GLU A 130 12.84 -11.11 -9.61
N LYS A 131 12.43 -10.03 -8.92
CA LYS A 131 13.35 -9.19 -8.15
C LYS A 131 14.01 -9.98 -7.01
N LEU A 132 13.22 -10.73 -6.23
CA LEU A 132 13.75 -11.54 -5.12
C LEU A 132 14.72 -12.63 -5.62
N GLU A 133 14.38 -13.29 -6.72
CA GLU A 133 15.24 -14.30 -7.35
C GLU A 133 16.56 -13.70 -7.86
N GLN A 134 16.55 -12.44 -8.32
CA GLN A 134 17.74 -11.73 -8.74
C GLN A 134 18.62 -11.32 -7.54
N GLU A 135 18.00 -10.78 -6.48
CA GLU A 135 18.71 -10.41 -5.24
C GLU A 135 19.37 -11.64 -4.59
N GLU A 136 18.69 -12.79 -4.58
CA GLU A 136 19.25 -14.04 -4.07
C GLU A 136 20.46 -14.52 -4.88
N LYS A 137 20.39 -14.46 -6.22
CA LYS A 137 21.52 -14.82 -7.10
C LYS A 137 22.72 -13.92 -6.87
N GLU A 138 22.50 -12.62 -6.68
CA GLU A 138 23.55 -11.64 -6.39
C GLU A 138 24.16 -11.82 -5.00
N ALA A 139 23.37 -12.25 -4.02
CA ALA A 139 23.85 -12.51 -2.66
C ALA A 139 24.73 -13.78 -2.54
N ILE A 140 24.53 -14.75 -3.43
CA ILE A 140 25.30 -16.02 -3.46
C ILE A 140 26.57 -15.92 -4.33
N ALA A 141 26.66 -14.91 -5.22
CA ALA A 141 27.78 -14.70 -6.14
C ALA A 141 28.97 -13.95 -5.48
#